data_AF-A0A8J5J8D6-F1
#
_entry.id   AF-A0A8J5J8D6-F1
#
_cell.length_a   1.000
_cell.length_b   1.000
_cell.length_c   1.000
_cell.angle_alpha   90.00
_cell.angle_beta   90.00
_cell.angle_gamma   90.00
#
_symmetry.space_group_name_H-M   'P 1'
#
loop_
_entity.id
_entity.type
_entity.pdbx_description
1 polymer ?
#
loop_
_entity_poly.entity_id
_entity_poly.type
_entity_poly.pdbx_seq_one_letter_code
_entity_poly.pdbx_strand_id
1 'polypeptide(L)'
;MVRLNSRSLLHLTPEFVDIEVDLPFYASVREIGQDNVTSRGFVPEEGNVDRGVSDDLVVRATEVNRSRKSSLLRRPVSVNIADQVHYGQVAGVFDDELMIQSGGHQFVAQMLAVSVVAPVVAVLLEHTEFNSDEWSSGDIKDLEELIVSQVIWHGGIAISNEVSVILVGLIDTKSYPESKKLCRRVDPKSGEETQFPLQHALDFTYYVE
;
A
#
# COMPACT_ATOMS: atom_id res chain seq x y z
N MET A 1 -10.46 19.32 -15.68
CA MET A 1 -10.78 17.95 -16.13
C MET A 1 -10.05 17.67 -17.42
N VAL A 2 -9.28 16.57 -17.47
CA VAL A 2 -8.65 16.07 -18.70
C VAL A 2 -9.70 15.22 -19.40
N ARG A 3 -9.98 15.48 -20.69
CA ARG A 3 -10.96 14.69 -21.45
C ARG A 3 -10.36 13.33 -21.85
N LEU A 4 -11.13 12.27 -21.67
CA LEU A 4 -10.79 10.94 -22.17
C LEU A 4 -10.54 10.96 -23.68
N ASN A 5 -9.42 10.37 -24.10
CA ASN A 5 -9.07 10.12 -25.49
C ASN A 5 -8.14 8.89 -25.59
N SER A 6 -7.79 8.46 -26.79
CA SER A 6 -6.98 7.25 -27.02
C SER A 6 -5.54 7.33 -26.48
N ARG A 7 -5.08 8.50 -26.05
CA ARG A 7 -3.78 8.70 -25.39
C ARG A 7 -3.90 8.90 -23.88
N SER A 8 -5.13 8.84 -23.34
CA SER A 8 -5.34 8.96 -21.91
C SER A 8 -4.74 7.77 -21.16
N LEU A 9 -4.29 8.08 -19.95
CA LEU A 9 -3.87 7.10 -18.96
C LEU A 9 -4.95 7.07 -17.88
N LEU A 10 -5.25 5.87 -17.40
CA LEU A 10 -6.28 5.62 -16.40
C LEU A 10 -5.63 5.07 -15.14
N HIS A 11 -6.15 5.47 -13.98
CA HIS A 11 -5.91 4.80 -12.71
C HIS A 11 -7.12 3.94 -12.38
N LEU A 12 -6.96 2.64 -12.57
CA LEU A 12 -8.03 1.66 -12.41
C LEU A 12 -7.96 1.05 -11.02
N THR A 13 -9.11 0.89 -10.39
CA THR A 13 -9.27 0.18 -9.12
C THR A 13 -10.04 -1.12 -9.36
N PRO A 14 -9.83 -2.17 -8.54
CA PRO A 14 -10.47 -3.47 -8.75
C PRO A 14 -12.00 -3.42 -8.85
N GLU A 15 -12.66 -2.50 -8.14
CA GLU A 15 -14.11 -2.36 -8.16
C GLU A 15 -14.70 -1.82 -9.48
N PHE A 16 -13.88 -1.27 -10.38
CA PHE A 16 -14.32 -0.72 -11.66
C PHE A 16 -13.95 -1.56 -12.87
N VAL A 17 -13.25 -2.69 -12.68
CA VAL A 17 -12.78 -3.54 -13.79
C VAL A 17 -13.39 -4.93 -13.71
N ASP A 18 -13.74 -5.47 -14.87
CA ASP A 18 -14.34 -6.82 -14.99
C ASP A 18 -13.30 -7.97 -14.88
N ILE A 19 -12.17 -7.73 -14.21
CA ILE A 19 -11.10 -8.71 -14.02
C ILE A 19 -10.77 -8.86 -12.54
N GLU A 20 -10.31 -10.06 -12.16
CA GLU A 20 -9.85 -10.30 -10.80
C GLU A 20 -8.44 -9.72 -10.63
N VAL A 21 -8.39 -8.60 -9.90
CA VAL A 21 -7.16 -7.92 -9.49
C VAL A 21 -7.22 -7.57 -8.01
N ASP A 22 -6.10 -7.68 -7.33
CA ASP A 22 -6.05 -7.42 -5.89
C ASP A 22 -5.72 -5.96 -5.55
N LEU A 23 -5.15 -5.21 -6.51
CA LEU A 23 -4.65 -3.86 -6.29
C LEU A 23 -5.01 -2.92 -7.44
N PRO A 24 -5.17 -1.61 -7.14
CA PRO A 24 -5.27 -0.60 -8.17
C PRO A 24 -4.02 -0.58 -9.07
N PHE A 25 -4.20 -0.27 -10.36
CA PHE A 25 -3.16 -0.29 -11.38
C PHE A 25 -3.33 0.83 -12.41
N TYR A 26 -2.25 1.19 -13.09
CA TYR A 26 -2.31 2.14 -14.20
C TYR A 26 -2.47 1.42 -15.52
N ALA A 27 -3.29 1.99 -16.40
CA ALA A 27 -3.53 1.48 -17.73
C ALA A 27 -3.51 2.58 -18.79
N SER A 28 -3.25 2.19 -20.03
CA SER A 28 -3.40 3.03 -21.22
C SER A 28 -4.69 2.67 -21.94
N VAL A 29 -5.42 3.68 -22.41
CA VAL A 29 -6.62 3.45 -23.24
C VAL A 29 -6.23 2.76 -24.55
N ARG A 30 -6.98 1.71 -24.91
CA ARG A 30 -6.83 0.96 -26.16
C ARG A 30 -7.93 1.33 -27.14
N GLU A 31 -9.17 1.28 -26.70
CA GLU A 31 -10.34 1.56 -27.51
C GLU A 31 -11.38 2.30 -26.66
N ILE A 32 -12.07 3.26 -27.29
CA ILE A 32 -13.19 3.96 -26.68
C ILE A 32 -14.43 3.53 -27.46
N GLY A 33 -15.18 2.61 -26.86
CA GLY A 33 -16.47 2.15 -27.37
C GLY A 33 -17.58 3.16 -27.07
N GLN A 34 -18.81 2.78 -27.45
CA GLN A 34 -19.99 3.59 -27.17
C GLN A 34 -20.26 3.66 -25.65
N ASP A 35 -20.24 2.49 -24.99
CA ASP A 35 -20.61 2.36 -23.58
C ASP A 35 -19.42 2.02 -22.67
N ASN A 36 -18.28 1.61 -23.24
CA ASN A 36 -17.14 1.13 -22.49
C ASN A 36 -15.78 1.60 -23.03
N VAL A 37 -14.76 1.48 -22.21
CA VAL A 37 -13.37 1.82 -22.53
C VAL A 37 -12.51 0.60 -22.25
N THR A 38 -11.87 0.07 -23.29
CA THR A 38 -10.88 -0.99 -23.12
C THR A 38 -9.53 -0.38 -22.87
N SER A 39 -8.77 -1.00 -21.98
CA SER A 39 -7.49 -0.50 -21.51
C SER A 39 -6.51 -1.64 -21.34
N ARG A 40 -5.22 -1.31 -21.43
CA ARG A 40 -4.14 -2.25 -21.16
C ARG A 40 -3.27 -1.72 -20.04
N GLY A 41 -3.18 -2.49 -18.97
CA GLY A 41 -2.31 -2.24 -17.83
C GLY A 41 -0.83 -2.19 -18.23
N PHE A 42 -0.05 -1.50 -17.41
CA PHE A 42 1.42 -1.57 -17.48
C PHE A 42 1.97 -2.79 -16.74
N VAL A 43 1.17 -3.34 -15.84
CA VAL A 43 1.22 -4.70 -15.29
C VAL A 43 0.29 -5.55 -16.20
N PRO A 44 0.52 -6.86 -16.44
CA PRO A 44 -0.13 -7.66 -17.51
C PRO A 44 -1.67 -7.73 -17.54
N GLU A 45 -2.36 -6.93 -16.76
CA GLU A 45 -3.82 -6.83 -16.64
C GLU A 45 -4.45 -6.08 -17.84
N GLU A 46 -5.62 -6.54 -18.28
CA GLU A 46 -6.46 -5.83 -19.26
C GLU A 46 -7.75 -5.40 -18.59
N GLY A 47 -8.07 -4.12 -18.65
CA GLY A 47 -9.24 -3.55 -17.97
C GLY A 47 -10.33 -3.16 -18.96
N ASN A 48 -11.57 -3.48 -18.62
CA ASN A 48 -12.76 -2.93 -19.26
C ASN A 48 -13.54 -2.11 -18.22
N VAL A 49 -13.93 -0.89 -18.57
CA VAL A 49 -14.57 0.06 -17.65
C VAL A 49 -15.70 0.79 -18.35
N ASP A 50 -16.77 1.08 -17.61
CA ASP A 50 -17.88 1.90 -18.09
C ASP A 50 -17.41 3.32 -18.48
N ARG A 51 -17.88 3.79 -19.63
CA ARG A 51 -17.46 5.09 -20.17
C ARG A 51 -17.88 6.26 -19.28
N GLY A 52 -19.00 6.16 -18.58
CA GLY A 52 -19.55 7.18 -17.69
C GLY A 52 -18.68 7.46 -16.46
N VAL A 53 -17.88 6.48 -16.01
CA VAL A 53 -16.91 6.66 -14.91
C VAL A 53 -15.48 6.90 -15.41
N SER A 54 -15.19 6.57 -16.67
CA SER A 54 -13.83 6.61 -17.22
C SER A 54 -13.19 8.01 -17.27
N ASP A 55 -13.99 9.08 -17.39
CA ASP A 55 -13.48 10.47 -17.37
C ASP A 55 -12.88 10.85 -16.00
N ASP A 56 -13.42 10.29 -14.91
CA ASP A 56 -12.95 10.56 -13.54
C ASP A 56 -11.69 9.75 -13.19
N LEU A 57 -11.39 8.71 -13.97
CA LEU A 57 -10.21 7.85 -13.80
C LEU A 57 -8.99 8.37 -14.57
N VAL A 58 -9.12 9.44 -15.34
CA VAL A 58 -8.03 9.97 -16.17
C VAL A 58 -6.95 10.62 -15.31
N VAL A 59 -5.74 10.09 -15.42
CA VAL A 59 -4.56 10.59 -14.70
C VAL A 59 -3.52 11.20 -15.64
N ARG A 60 -2.58 11.94 -15.05
CA ARG A 60 -1.49 12.58 -15.80
C ARG A 60 -0.36 11.58 -16.07
N ALA A 61 0.33 11.77 -17.19
CA ALA A 61 1.54 11.01 -17.49
C ALA A 61 2.68 11.27 -16.48
N THR A 62 2.69 12.42 -15.81
CA THR A 62 3.66 12.76 -14.76
C THR A 62 3.55 11.79 -13.59
N GLU A 63 2.34 11.59 -13.07
CA GLU A 63 2.01 10.65 -12.00
C GLU A 63 2.47 9.22 -12.35
N VAL A 64 2.02 8.71 -13.50
CA VAL A 64 2.35 7.36 -13.97
C VAL A 64 3.85 7.16 -14.15
N ASN A 65 4.58 8.16 -14.65
CA ASN A 65 6.02 8.04 -14.85
C ASN A 65 6.80 8.12 -13.53
N ARG A 66 6.40 8.99 -12.60
CA ARG A 66 7.05 9.11 -11.28
C ARG A 66 6.87 7.86 -10.43
N SER A 67 5.72 7.20 -10.55
CA SER A 67 5.44 5.94 -9.86
C SER A 67 6.07 4.72 -10.54
N ARG A 68 6.89 4.93 -11.59
CA ARG A 68 7.45 3.88 -12.44
C ARG A 68 6.39 2.94 -13.04
N LYS A 69 5.20 3.49 -13.32
CA LYS A 69 4.02 2.82 -13.88
C LYS A 69 3.35 1.81 -12.94
N SER A 70 3.74 1.79 -11.67
CA SER A 70 3.05 1.02 -10.63
C SER A 70 2.21 1.94 -9.78
N SER A 71 0.95 1.59 -9.55
CA SER A 71 0.08 2.34 -8.64
C SER A 71 0.50 2.07 -7.19
N LEU A 72 0.61 3.14 -6.41
CA LEU A 72 0.86 3.09 -4.98
C LEU A 72 -0.43 3.12 -4.16
N LEU A 73 -1.58 3.43 -4.78
CA LEU A 73 -2.87 3.49 -4.11
C LEU A 73 -3.19 2.17 -3.41
N ARG A 74 -3.67 2.25 -2.17
CA ARG A 74 -3.95 1.13 -1.24
C ARG A 74 -2.72 0.30 -0.85
N ARG A 75 -1.50 0.66 -1.27
CA ARG A 75 -0.30 -0.08 -0.86
C ARG A 75 0.16 0.31 0.55
N PRO A 76 0.63 -0.67 1.34
CA PRO A 76 1.37 -0.40 2.56
C PRO A 76 2.73 0.23 2.23
N VAL A 77 3.10 1.26 2.98
CA VAL A 77 4.30 2.04 2.73
C VAL A 77 4.98 2.48 4.03
N SER A 78 6.29 2.72 3.93
CA SER A 78 7.06 3.55 4.87
C SER A 78 7.40 4.89 4.23
N VAL A 79 7.47 5.93 5.05
CA VAL A 79 7.76 7.30 4.62
C VAL A 79 8.64 8.00 5.63
N ASN A 80 9.64 8.74 5.16
CA ASN A 80 10.44 9.61 6.02
C ASN A 80 9.90 11.05 5.99
N ILE A 81 9.46 11.56 7.14
CA ILE A 81 8.96 12.92 7.34
C ILE A 81 9.71 13.54 8.51
N ALA A 82 10.38 14.67 8.29
CA ALA A 82 11.11 15.39 9.35
C ALA A 82 12.04 14.48 10.17
N ASP A 83 12.82 13.66 9.48
CA ASP A 83 13.77 12.69 10.05
C ASP A 83 13.11 11.57 10.88
N GLN A 84 11.80 11.38 10.75
CA GLN A 84 11.07 10.26 11.34
C GLN A 84 10.51 9.33 10.27
N VAL A 85 10.71 8.04 10.44
CA VAL A 85 10.08 7.03 9.58
C VAL A 85 8.74 6.61 10.18
N HIS A 86 7.71 6.76 9.35
CA HIS A 86 6.33 6.38 9.66
C HIS A 86 5.85 5.28 8.73
N TYR A 87 4.96 4.43 9.23
CA TYR A 87 4.36 3.33 8.49
C TYR A 87 2.86 3.55 8.31
N GLY A 88 2.34 3.23 7.13
CA GLY A 88 0.92 3.42 6.83
C GLY A 88 0.49 2.78 5.53
N GLN A 89 -0.64 3.24 5.02
CA GLN A 89 -1.21 2.83 3.74
C GLN A 89 -1.55 4.06 2.91
N VAL A 90 -1.26 4.03 1.61
CA VAL A 90 -1.64 5.13 0.69
C VAL A 90 -3.15 5.13 0.49
N ALA A 91 -3.82 6.18 0.96
CA ALA A 91 -5.25 6.40 0.82
C ALA A 91 -5.59 7.20 -0.46
N GLY A 92 -4.65 7.98 -0.99
CA GLY A 92 -4.88 8.79 -2.19
C GLY A 92 -3.58 9.15 -2.92
N VAL A 93 -3.69 9.36 -4.22
CA VAL A 93 -2.60 9.79 -5.11
C VAL A 93 -3.05 11.06 -5.82
N PHE A 94 -2.23 12.11 -5.76
CA PHE A 94 -2.50 13.40 -6.37
C PHE A 94 -1.25 13.91 -7.10
N ASP A 95 -1.07 13.51 -8.36
CA ASP A 95 0.11 13.83 -9.19
C ASP A 95 1.44 13.34 -8.59
N ASP A 96 2.08 14.11 -7.71
CA ASP A 96 3.32 13.73 -7.02
C ASP A 96 3.19 13.63 -5.50
N GLU A 97 2.03 13.95 -4.96
CA GLU A 97 1.74 13.84 -3.53
C GLU A 97 0.91 12.58 -3.25
N LEU A 98 1.26 11.93 -2.15
CA LEU A 98 0.57 10.77 -1.62
C LEU A 98 -0.06 11.17 -0.30
N MET A 99 -1.34 10.83 -0.15
CA MET A 99 -2.03 10.87 1.14
C MET A 99 -1.86 9.51 1.79
N ILE A 100 -1.18 9.46 2.94
CA ILE A 100 -0.88 8.24 3.69
C ILE A 100 -1.72 8.24 4.96
N GLN A 101 -2.51 7.20 5.15
CA GLN A 101 -3.24 6.92 6.38
C GLN A 101 -2.36 6.07 7.30
N SER A 102 -2.20 6.49 8.55
CA SER A 102 -1.40 5.78 9.56
C SER A 102 -1.98 6.04 10.94
N GLY A 103 -2.45 4.98 11.60
CA GLY A 103 -2.84 5.03 13.01
C GLY A 103 -3.95 6.04 13.32
N GLY A 104 -4.85 6.30 12.37
CA GLY A 104 -5.91 7.30 12.46
C GLY A 104 -5.51 8.72 12.04
N HIS A 105 -4.23 8.97 11.74
CA HIS A 105 -3.73 10.23 11.18
C HIS A 105 -3.54 10.13 9.67
N GLN A 106 -3.52 11.29 9.02
CA GLN A 106 -3.20 11.42 7.60
C GLN A 106 -1.98 12.30 7.43
N PHE A 107 -1.06 11.83 6.60
CA PHE A 107 0.15 12.54 6.23
C PHE A 107 0.16 12.76 4.72
N VAL A 108 0.73 13.89 4.30
CA VAL A 108 1.02 14.15 2.88
C VAL A 108 2.51 14.00 2.69
N ALA A 109 2.91 13.20 1.70
CA ALA A 109 4.29 12.95 1.39
C ALA A 109 4.55 12.94 -0.11
N GLN A 110 5.77 13.29 -0.49
CA GLN A 110 6.22 13.20 -1.87
C GLN A 110 6.37 11.74 -2.26
N MET A 111 5.89 11.37 -3.46
CA MET A 111 5.95 10.00 -3.98
C MET A 111 7.37 9.40 -3.95
N LEU A 112 8.40 10.23 -4.14
CA LEU A 112 9.81 9.82 -4.13
C LEU A 112 10.37 9.53 -2.72
N ALA A 113 9.69 10.00 -1.66
CA ALA A 113 10.08 9.79 -0.27
C ALA A 113 9.45 8.52 0.34
N VAL A 114 8.70 7.77 -0.47
CA VAL A 114 7.88 6.64 -0.02
C VAL A 114 8.46 5.33 -0.55
N SER A 115 8.54 4.33 0.33
CA SER A 115 8.96 2.97 0.01
C SER A 115 7.81 2.01 0.26
N VAL A 116 7.57 1.08 -0.67
CA VAL A 116 6.57 0.02 -0.49
C VAL A 116 7.14 -1.04 0.45
N VAL A 117 6.36 -1.42 1.45
CA VAL A 117 6.74 -2.42 2.47
C VAL A 117 5.74 -3.57 2.51
N ALA A 118 6.01 -4.65 3.24
CA ALA A 118 5.04 -5.72 3.42
C ALA A 118 3.82 -5.23 4.24
N PRO A 119 2.59 -5.72 3.96
CA PRO A 119 1.40 -5.33 4.72
C PRO A 119 1.56 -5.53 6.23
N VAL A 120 2.14 -6.67 6.63
CA VAL A 120 2.35 -7.03 8.04
C VAL A 120 3.30 -6.07 8.75
N VAL A 121 4.37 -5.65 8.09
CA VAL A 121 5.33 -4.66 8.59
C VAL A 121 4.61 -3.34 8.84
N ALA A 122 3.87 -2.84 7.85
CA ALA A 122 3.18 -1.56 7.98
C ALA A 122 2.08 -1.59 9.05
N VAL A 123 1.48 -2.74 9.32
CA VAL A 123 0.48 -2.92 10.40
C VAL A 123 1.17 -2.97 11.77
N LEU A 124 2.25 -3.74 11.91
CA LEU A 124 2.99 -3.87 13.17
C LEU A 124 3.64 -2.56 13.61
N LEU A 125 4.20 -1.82 12.66
CA LEU A 125 4.98 -0.60 12.92
C LEU A 125 4.17 0.69 12.75
N GLU A 126 2.85 0.59 12.55
CA GLU A 126 1.96 1.75 12.31
C GLU A 126 2.04 2.83 13.40
N HIS A 127 2.41 2.44 14.62
CA HIS A 127 2.47 3.32 15.79
C HIS A 127 3.88 3.48 16.35
N THR A 128 4.88 2.98 15.63
CA THR A 128 6.27 3.07 16.03
C THR A 128 6.92 4.16 15.19
N GLU A 129 7.52 5.13 15.87
CA GLU A 129 8.30 6.20 15.24
C GLU A 129 9.78 5.83 15.31
N PHE A 130 10.45 5.87 14.17
CA PHE A 130 11.90 5.62 14.09
C PHE A 130 12.60 6.93 13.77
N ASN A 131 13.42 7.42 14.69
CA ASN A 131 14.25 8.60 14.45
C ASN A 131 15.44 8.23 13.57
N SER A 132 15.64 8.97 12.48
CA SER A 132 16.73 8.77 11.53
C SER A 132 18.12 9.05 12.12
N ASP A 133 18.21 9.73 13.26
CA ASP A 133 19.45 9.90 14.04
C ASP A 133 19.87 8.61 14.76
N GLU A 134 18.90 7.77 15.12
CA GLU A 134 19.11 6.52 15.86
C GLU A 134 19.06 5.30 14.94
N TRP A 135 18.27 5.37 13.87
CA TRP A 135 18.00 4.28 12.94
C TRP A 135 18.46 4.65 11.54
N SER A 136 19.46 3.93 11.02
CA SER A 136 19.82 4.09 9.62
C SER A 136 18.78 3.44 8.71
N SER A 137 18.76 3.86 7.44
CA SER A 137 17.93 3.20 6.43
C SER A 137 18.25 1.71 6.26
N GLY A 138 19.49 1.29 6.59
CA GLY A 138 19.90 -0.11 6.59
C GLY A 138 19.26 -0.88 7.74
N ASP A 139 19.34 -0.33 8.96
CA ASP A 139 18.76 -0.95 10.16
C ASP A 139 17.24 -1.11 10.03
N ILE A 140 16.57 -0.11 9.46
CA ILE A 140 15.13 -0.17 9.19
C ILE A 140 14.82 -1.28 8.19
N LYS A 141 15.59 -1.39 7.11
CA LYS A 141 15.36 -2.44 6.11
C LYS A 141 15.59 -3.84 6.70
N ASP A 142 16.65 -4.01 7.47
CA ASP A 142 16.96 -5.28 8.14
C ASP A 142 15.86 -5.63 9.15
N LEU A 143 15.32 -4.65 9.87
CA LEU A 143 14.15 -4.80 10.74
C LEU A 143 12.92 -5.28 9.95
N GLU A 144 12.60 -4.65 8.82
CA GLU A 144 11.46 -5.01 7.98
C GLU A 144 11.60 -6.45 7.45
N GLU A 145 12.79 -6.85 6.99
CA GLU A 145 13.09 -8.21 6.53
C GLU A 145 12.97 -9.24 7.67
N LEU A 146 13.47 -8.91 8.86
CA LEU A 146 13.37 -9.77 10.04
C LEU A 146 11.91 -9.98 10.46
N ILE A 147 11.09 -8.93 10.50
CA ILE A 147 9.65 -9.05 10.79
C ILE A 147 8.98 -9.99 9.81
N VAL A 148 9.23 -9.81 8.51
CA VAL A 148 8.67 -10.70 7.47
C VAL A 148 9.12 -12.14 7.69
N SER A 149 10.40 -12.37 7.98
CA SER A 149 10.95 -13.73 8.18
C SER A 149 10.41 -14.45 9.43
N GLN A 150 9.93 -13.71 10.42
CA GLN A 150 9.35 -14.25 11.65
C GLN A 150 7.86 -14.52 11.54
N VAL A 151 7.16 -13.86 10.62
CA VAL A 151 5.73 -14.11 10.37
C VAL A 151 5.54 -15.11 9.22
N ILE A 152 6.38 -15.04 8.20
CA ILE A 152 6.30 -15.85 6.99
C ILE A 152 7.41 -16.90 6.97
N TRP A 153 7.05 -18.16 6.74
CA TRP A 153 8.00 -19.26 6.73
C TRP A 153 8.98 -19.17 5.54
N HIS A 154 10.26 -18.94 5.85
CA HIS A 154 11.35 -18.91 4.85
C HIS A 154 12.35 -20.06 5.03
N GLY A 155 11.92 -21.21 5.57
CA GLY A 155 12.76 -22.38 5.73
C GLY A 155 13.80 -22.22 6.86
N GLY A 156 13.44 -22.68 8.06
CA GLY A 156 14.37 -22.85 9.18
C GLY A 156 14.23 -21.86 10.35
N ILE A 157 13.40 -20.82 10.21
CA ILE A 157 13.07 -19.87 11.29
C ILE A 157 11.73 -20.28 11.93
N ALA A 158 11.65 -20.21 13.26
CA ALA A 158 10.40 -20.41 13.98
C ALA A 158 9.46 -19.23 13.69
N ILE A 159 8.35 -19.52 13.02
CA ILE A 159 7.32 -18.51 12.76
C ILE A 159 6.46 -18.29 14.00
N SER A 160 5.99 -17.05 14.18
CA SER A 160 5.09 -16.67 15.27
C SER A 160 4.07 -15.66 14.79
N ASN A 161 2.86 -15.75 15.35
CA ASN A 161 1.82 -14.73 15.24
C ASN A 161 1.72 -13.86 16.51
N GLU A 162 2.56 -14.09 17.52
CA GLU A 162 2.59 -13.29 18.75
C GLU A 162 3.47 -12.05 18.57
N VAL A 163 2.87 -10.86 18.70
CA VAL A 163 3.57 -9.55 18.59
C VAL A 163 4.86 -9.50 19.41
N SER A 164 4.82 -9.97 20.65
CA SER A 164 5.98 -9.95 21.55
C SER A 164 7.12 -10.86 21.10
N VAL A 165 6.81 -11.95 20.40
CA VAL A 165 7.83 -12.85 19.84
C VAL A 165 8.39 -12.26 18.55
N ILE A 166 7.52 -11.71 17.68
CA ILE A 166 7.92 -11.11 16.41
C ILE A 166 8.90 -9.94 16.62
N LEU A 167 8.65 -9.11 17.65
CA LEU A 167 9.39 -7.88 17.90
C LEU A 167 10.50 -8.03 18.95
N VAL A 168 10.74 -9.25 19.46
CA VAL A 168 11.73 -9.50 20.53
C VAL A 168 13.13 -9.15 20.07
N GLY A 169 13.79 -8.25 20.80
CA GLY A 169 15.14 -7.79 20.47
C GLY A 169 15.24 -6.94 19.20
N LEU A 170 14.11 -6.65 18.53
CA LEU A 170 14.05 -5.79 17.35
C LEU A 170 13.77 -4.34 17.73
N ILE A 171 12.81 -4.10 18.62
CA ILE A 171 12.49 -2.75 19.15
C ILE A 171 12.35 -2.80 20.68
N ASP A 172 12.33 -1.63 21.33
CA ASP A 172 12.05 -1.57 22.78
C ASP A 172 10.65 -2.16 23.07
N THR A 173 10.59 -3.04 24.06
CA THR A 173 9.36 -3.62 24.61
C THR A 173 8.27 -2.59 24.94
N LYS A 174 8.64 -1.35 25.27
CA LYS A 174 7.70 -0.26 25.52
C LYS A 174 7.00 0.23 24.25
N SER A 175 7.62 0.01 23.10
CA SER A 175 7.10 0.37 21.78
C SER A 175 6.29 -0.76 21.14
N TYR A 176 6.06 -1.88 21.86
CA TYR A 176 5.28 -2.98 21.33
C TYR A 176 3.82 -2.54 21.16
N PRO A 177 3.23 -2.75 19.98
CA PRO A 177 1.82 -2.47 19.78
C PRO A 177 0.98 -3.48 20.57
N GLU A 178 -0.18 -3.03 21.05
CA GLU A 178 -1.13 -3.94 21.71
C GLU A 178 -1.82 -4.83 20.67
N SER A 179 -1.83 -6.15 20.86
CA SER A 179 -2.46 -7.11 19.92
C SER A 179 -3.94 -6.84 19.64
N LYS A 180 -4.65 -6.20 20.58
CA LYS A 180 -6.07 -5.85 20.46
C LYS A 180 -6.32 -4.47 19.84
N LYS A 181 -5.26 -3.73 19.52
CA LYS A 181 -5.38 -2.39 18.93
C LYS A 181 -6.04 -2.51 17.57
N LEU A 182 -6.98 -1.61 17.31
CA LEU A 182 -7.71 -1.57 16.04
C LEU A 182 -6.86 -0.86 15.00
N CYS A 183 -6.56 -1.57 13.92
CA CYS A 183 -5.98 -1.02 12.70
C CYS A 183 -7.12 -0.59 11.77
N ARG A 184 -6.99 0.59 11.15
CA ARG A 184 -7.94 1.09 10.15
C ARG A 184 -7.26 1.14 8.80
N ARG A 185 -7.81 0.43 7.82
CA ARG A 185 -7.21 0.31 6.49
C ARG A 185 -8.24 0.31 5.39
N VAL A 186 -7.82 0.74 4.22
CA VAL A 186 -8.61 0.63 3.00
C VAL A 186 -8.40 -0.77 2.44
N ASP A 187 -9.47 -1.55 2.26
CA ASP A 187 -9.38 -2.85 1.61
C ASP A 187 -8.84 -2.69 0.19
N PRO A 188 -7.74 -3.37 -0.18
CA PRO A 188 -7.15 -3.28 -1.51
C PRO A 188 -8.13 -3.54 -2.67
N LYS A 189 -9.08 -4.46 -2.47
CA LYS A 189 -10.00 -4.98 -3.48
C LYS A 189 -11.30 -4.18 -3.54
N SER A 190 -11.93 -3.86 -2.41
CA SER A 190 -13.21 -3.12 -2.41
C SER A 190 -13.04 -1.61 -2.33
N GLY A 191 -11.90 -1.12 -1.83
CA GLY A 191 -11.71 0.30 -1.52
C GLY A 191 -12.47 0.79 -0.30
N GLU A 192 -13.15 -0.09 0.44
CA GLU A 192 -13.88 0.26 1.65
C GLU A 192 -12.95 0.36 2.86
N GLU A 193 -13.26 1.24 3.81
CA GLU A 193 -12.56 1.26 5.09
C GLU A 193 -12.96 0.03 5.91
N THR A 194 -11.95 -0.71 6.35
CA THR A 194 -12.06 -1.86 7.22
C THR A 194 -11.34 -1.60 8.53
N GLN A 195 -11.87 -2.19 9.60
CA GLN A 195 -11.28 -2.11 10.93
C GLN A 195 -11.14 -3.52 11.48
N PHE A 196 -9.94 -3.86 11.91
CA PHE A 196 -9.65 -5.18 12.46
C PHE A 196 -8.62 -5.06 13.60
N PRO A 197 -8.64 -5.98 14.58
CA PRO A 197 -7.58 -6.06 15.57
C PRO A 197 -6.24 -6.42 14.92
N LEU A 198 -5.15 -5.85 15.40
CA LEU A 198 -3.78 -6.17 14.98
C LEU A 198 -3.53 -7.69 14.91
N GLN A 199 -3.97 -8.43 15.94
CA GLN A 199 -3.81 -9.89 15.99
C GLN A 199 -4.47 -10.60 14.80
N HIS A 200 -5.60 -10.10 14.30
CA HIS A 200 -6.29 -10.70 13.16
C HIS A 200 -5.43 -10.64 11.88
N ALA A 201 -4.69 -9.56 11.68
CA ALA A 201 -3.79 -9.43 10.52
C ALA A 201 -2.60 -10.39 10.60
N LEU A 202 -2.07 -10.62 11.81
CA LEU A 202 -1.00 -11.57 12.05
C LEU A 202 -1.48 -13.00 11.87
N ASP A 203 -2.64 -13.33 12.42
CA ASP A 203 -3.26 -14.66 12.27
C ASP A 203 -3.52 -14.95 10.79
N PHE A 204 -4.10 -13.99 10.06
CA PHE A 204 -4.33 -14.15 8.62
C PHE A 204 -3.03 -14.42 7.86
N THR A 205 -1.99 -13.61 8.10
CA THR A 205 -0.69 -13.79 7.43
C THR A 205 -0.03 -15.12 7.78
N TYR A 206 -0.22 -15.60 9.02
CA TYR A 206 0.30 -16.88 9.50
C TYR A 206 -0.44 -18.10 8.91
N TYR A 207 -1.75 -17.97 8.62
CA TYR A 207 -2.59 -19.08 8.17
C TYR A 207 -2.78 -19.18 6.65
N VAL A 208 -2.65 -18.07 5.92
CA VAL A 208 -3.04 -17.98 4.50
C VAL A 208 -1.88 -18.30 3.53
N GLU A 209 -0.66 -18.49 4.04
CA GLU A 209 0.46 -19.01 3.24
C GLU A 209 0.64 -20.53 3.34
#